data_AF-A0A2E2VCN7-F1
#
_entry.id   AF-A0A2E2VCN7-F1
#
_cell.length_a   1.000
_cell.length_b   1.000
_cell.length_c   1.000
_cell.angle_alpha   90.00
_cell.angle_beta   90.00
_cell.angle_gamma   90.00
#
_symmetry.space_group_name_H-M   'P 1'
#
loop_
_entity.id
_entity.type
_entity.pdbx_description
1 polymer ?
#
loop_
_entity_poly.entity_id
_entity_poly.type
_entity_poly.pdbx_seq_one_letter_code
_entity_poly.pdbx_strand_id
1 'polypeptide(L)'
;MNLMRVRIAFVLVAILLVAPTATAHGANTFAFIMRNNSVQPDQATVQQNDTLIFYNVVPDRNRTLSFSVEGNNGTVDWQCETGPSNSTTTDDECRVWLDPAYYKPTILDIHIFNNGSLWHTVNVTILFDNHTESGPPDGGFTLPGGGQEPSESSDEIELQNIFLIGAIISFVVVACTWIMRNNVREDSNNIAKEGE
;
A
#
# COMPACT_ATOMS: atom_id res chain seq x y z
N MET A 1 35.43 -18.58 22.16
CA MET A 1 34.90 -18.01 20.91
C MET A 1 36.05 -17.26 20.22
N ASN A 2 36.47 -17.67 19.01
CA ASN A 2 37.66 -17.10 18.36
C ASN A 2 37.51 -15.59 18.16
N LEU A 3 38.54 -14.81 18.50
CA LEU A 3 38.58 -13.35 18.38
C LEU A 3 38.16 -12.86 16.98
N MET A 4 38.48 -13.64 15.94
CA MET A 4 38.09 -13.39 14.56
C MET A 4 36.58 -13.51 14.32
N ARG A 5 35.91 -14.49 14.96
CA ARG A 5 34.45 -14.66 14.87
C ARG A 5 33.70 -13.54 15.57
N VAL A 6 34.24 -13.04 16.69
CA VAL A 6 33.68 -11.88 17.41
C VAL A 6 33.78 -10.62 16.57
N ARG A 7 34.92 -10.38 15.90
CA ARG A 7 35.11 -9.23 15.01
C ARG A 7 34.17 -9.26 13.81
N ILE A 8 34.01 -10.42 13.18
CA ILE A 8 33.07 -10.59 12.06
C ILE A 8 31.62 -10.33 12.51
N ALA A 9 31.23 -10.85 13.68
CA ALA A 9 29.90 -10.60 14.24
C ALA A 9 29.67 -9.10 14.51
N PHE A 10 30.66 -8.40 15.06
CA PHE A 10 30.56 -6.94 15.29
C PHE A 10 30.45 -6.14 13.98
N VAL A 11 31.20 -6.51 12.94
CA VAL A 11 31.12 -5.85 11.63
C VAL A 11 29.75 -6.04 11.01
N LEU A 12 29.18 -7.25 11.07
CA LEU A 12 27.84 -7.53 10.56
C LEU A 12 26.76 -6.75 11.32
N VAL A 13 26.86 -6.68 12.66
CA VAL A 13 25.93 -5.87 13.48
C VAL A 13 26.07 -4.39 13.17
N ALA A 14 27.29 -3.88 12.97
CA ALA A 14 27.52 -2.49 12.59
C ALA A 14 26.91 -2.17 11.21
N ILE A 15 27.04 -3.07 10.22
CA ILE A 15 26.43 -2.89 8.89
C ILE A 15 24.90 -2.84 8.98
N LEU A 16 24.29 -3.69 9.83
CA LEU A 16 22.84 -3.67 10.07
C LEU A 16 22.36 -2.37 10.75
N LEU A 17 23.20 -1.74 11.58
CA LEU A 17 22.89 -0.48 12.26
C LEU A 17 23.06 0.76 11.37
N VAL A 18 23.76 0.64 10.24
CA VAL A 18 23.96 1.72 9.26
C VAL A 18 22.96 1.60 8.10
N ALA A 19 21.97 0.70 8.19
CA ALA A 19 20.90 0.62 7.21
C ALA A 19 20.20 1.99 7.10
N PRO A 20 20.09 2.57 5.89
CA PRO A 20 19.37 3.82 5.72
C PRO A 20 17.92 3.62 6.15
N THR A 21 17.45 4.43 7.08
CA THR A 21 16.03 4.52 7.40
C THR A 21 15.35 5.21 6.20
N ALA A 22 14.88 4.42 5.25
CA ALA A 22 14.01 4.93 4.20
C ALA A 22 12.68 5.35 4.84
N THR A 23 12.43 6.65 4.93
CA THR A 23 11.10 7.19 5.23
C THR A 23 10.39 7.44 3.91
N ALA A 24 9.79 6.38 3.36
CA ALA A 24 8.83 6.56 2.28
C ALA A 24 7.58 7.20 2.89
N HIS A 25 7.37 8.50 2.66
CA HIS A 25 6.09 9.14 2.92
C HIS A 25 5.34 9.21 1.59
N GLY A 26 4.23 8.48 1.49
CA GLY A 26 3.28 8.72 0.40
C GLY A 26 2.50 10.00 0.68
N ALA A 27 2.06 10.70 -0.37
CA ALA A 27 1.11 11.80 -0.27
C ALA A 27 -0.02 11.45 0.71
N ASN A 28 -0.26 12.29 1.72
CA ASN A 28 -1.28 12.02 2.72
C ASN A 28 -2.67 12.37 2.18
N THR A 29 -3.70 11.68 2.65
CA THR A 29 -5.09 12.03 2.34
C THR A 29 -5.77 12.57 3.60
N PHE A 30 -6.25 13.82 3.53
CA PHE A 30 -6.98 14.45 4.62
C PHE A 30 -8.48 14.55 4.29
N ALA A 31 -9.32 14.01 5.15
CA ALA A 31 -10.75 13.88 4.89
C ALA A 31 -11.61 14.88 5.70
N PHE A 32 -12.63 15.40 5.04
CA PHE A 32 -13.69 16.22 5.59
C PHE A 32 -15.03 15.54 5.37
N ILE A 33 -15.84 15.44 6.42
CA ILE A 33 -17.17 14.86 6.37
C ILE A 33 -18.21 15.98 6.42
N MET A 34 -18.92 16.18 5.31
CA MET A 34 -20.01 17.14 5.21
C MET A 34 -21.31 16.47 5.66
N ARG A 35 -21.77 16.81 6.85
CA ARG A 35 -23.05 16.36 7.42
C ARG A 35 -24.15 17.39 7.09
N ASN A 36 -25.36 17.13 7.57
CA ASN A 36 -26.50 18.00 7.32
C ASN A 36 -26.28 19.45 7.79
N ASN A 37 -25.74 19.62 9.01
CA ASN A 37 -25.61 20.92 9.67
C ASN A 37 -24.18 21.31 10.04
N SER A 38 -23.17 20.52 9.67
CA SER A 38 -21.77 20.76 10.04
C SER A 38 -20.80 20.11 9.06
N VAL A 39 -19.57 20.60 9.03
CA VAL A 39 -18.43 19.89 8.44
C VAL A 39 -17.47 19.46 9.54
N GLN A 40 -16.90 18.27 9.42
CA GLN A 40 -15.95 17.74 10.40
C GLN A 40 -14.67 17.21 9.71
N PRO A 41 -13.49 17.76 10.04
CA PRO A 41 -13.32 19.00 10.83
C PRO A 41 -13.80 20.23 10.03
N ASP A 42 -13.96 21.38 10.69
CA ASP A 42 -14.26 22.67 10.04
C ASP A 42 -13.00 23.48 9.71
N GLN A 43 -11.84 23.03 10.20
CA GLN A 43 -10.53 23.56 9.92
C GLN A 43 -9.47 22.45 9.91
N ALA A 44 -8.42 22.62 9.12
CA ALA A 44 -7.30 21.68 9.10
C ALA A 44 -5.97 22.36 8.79
N THR A 45 -4.88 21.68 9.13
CA THR A 45 -3.53 22.02 8.69
C THR A 45 -2.97 20.81 7.96
N VAL A 46 -2.53 21.01 6.73
CA VAL A 46 -2.08 19.98 5.79
C VAL A 46 -0.79 20.43 5.13
N GLN A 47 -0.10 19.53 4.43
CA GLN A 47 1.12 19.87 3.70
C GLN A 47 0.81 20.00 2.21
N GLN A 48 1.67 20.71 1.46
CA GLN A 48 1.69 20.58 0.01
C GLN A 48 1.90 19.11 -0.37
N ASN A 49 1.49 18.72 -1.57
CA ASN A 49 1.46 17.34 -2.06
C ASN A 49 0.40 16.44 -1.40
N ASP A 50 -0.29 16.88 -0.33
CA ASP A 50 -1.43 16.16 0.22
C ASP A 50 -2.67 16.22 -0.70
N THR A 51 -3.55 15.24 -0.57
CA THR A 51 -4.89 15.23 -1.19
C THR A 51 -5.95 15.51 -0.14
N LEU A 52 -6.81 16.48 -0.40
CA LEU A 52 -8.01 16.72 0.39
C LEU A 52 -9.19 15.97 -0.23
N ILE A 53 -10.02 15.38 0.62
CA ILE A 53 -11.25 14.73 0.20
C ILE A 53 -12.44 15.19 1.05
N PHE A 54 -13.52 15.57 0.38
CA PHE A 54 -14.77 16.01 0.99
C PHE A 54 -15.85 14.98 0.69
N TYR A 55 -16.36 14.31 1.71
CA TYR A 55 -17.44 13.34 1.60
C TYR A 55 -18.78 14.00 1.95
N ASN A 56 -19.73 13.97 1.02
CA ASN A 56 -21.12 14.34 1.28
C ASN A 56 -21.90 13.16 1.84
N VAL A 57 -22.04 13.09 3.16
CA VAL A 57 -22.80 12.00 3.80
C VAL A 57 -24.30 12.30 3.92
N VAL A 58 -24.80 13.31 3.19
CA VAL A 58 -26.21 13.71 3.19
C VAL A 58 -26.94 13.06 2.00
N PRO A 59 -28.00 12.27 2.22
CA PRO A 59 -28.59 11.41 1.18
C PRO A 59 -29.56 12.12 0.22
N ASP A 60 -29.95 13.37 0.49
CA ASP A 60 -31.06 14.03 -0.21
C ASP A 60 -30.68 15.33 -0.93
N ARG A 61 -29.38 15.69 -0.98
CA ARG A 61 -28.93 16.94 -1.59
C ARG A 61 -27.49 16.91 -2.06
N ASN A 62 -27.21 17.67 -3.11
CA ASN A 62 -25.88 17.93 -3.62
C ASN A 62 -25.21 19.07 -2.85
N ARG A 63 -23.88 19.10 -2.84
CA ARG A 63 -23.09 20.25 -2.36
C ARG A 63 -22.12 20.67 -3.45
N THR A 64 -21.99 21.97 -3.66
CA THR A 64 -20.97 22.53 -4.54
C THR A 64 -19.87 23.13 -3.69
N LEU A 65 -18.63 22.74 -3.94
CA LEU A 65 -17.45 23.27 -3.26
C LEU A 65 -16.67 24.12 -4.25
N SER A 66 -16.17 25.26 -3.80
CA SER A 66 -15.26 26.06 -4.61
C SER A 66 -14.31 26.88 -3.75
N PHE A 67 -13.17 27.21 -4.34
CA PHE A 67 -12.24 28.19 -3.81
C PHE A 67 -11.45 28.85 -4.95
N SER A 68 -10.87 30.00 -4.66
CA SER A 68 -9.93 30.70 -5.54
C SER A 68 -8.76 31.16 -4.68
N VAL A 69 -7.54 30.86 -5.10
CA VAL A 69 -6.33 31.18 -4.33
C VAL A 69 -5.17 31.55 -5.24
N GLU A 70 -4.31 32.46 -4.79
CA GLU A 70 -3.08 32.78 -5.50
C GLU A 70 -2.07 31.63 -5.40
N GLY A 71 -1.78 31.02 -6.55
CA GLY A 71 -0.86 29.91 -6.69
C GLY A 71 0.53 30.32 -7.16
N ASN A 72 1.35 29.33 -7.51
CA ASN A 72 2.70 29.52 -8.05
C ASN A 72 2.68 30.16 -9.44
N ASN A 73 1.76 29.72 -10.30
CA ASN A 73 1.68 30.12 -11.71
C ASN A 73 0.45 30.99 -12.01
N GLY A 74 0.01 31.78 -11.03
CA GLY A 74 -1.21 32.61 -11.09
C GLY A 74 -2.32 32.09 -10.19
N THR A 75 -3.50 32.67 -10.32
CA THR A 75 -4.69 32.28 -9.56
C THR A 75 -5.14 30.87 -9.92
N VAL A 76 -5.44 30.06 -8.91
CA VAL A 76 -5.97 28.70 -9.02
C VAL A 76 -7.44 28.76 -8.63
N ASP A 77 -8.31 28.52 -9.60
CA ASP A 77 -9.75 28.39 -9.40
C ASP A 77 -10.12 26.90 -9.42
N TRP A 78 -10.78 26.44 -8.36
CA TRP A 78 -11.25 25.07 -8.25
C TRP A 78 -12.72 25.03 -7.88
N GLN A 79 -13.46 24.14 -8.55
CA GLN A 79 -14.85 23.89 -8.27
C GLN A 79 -15.16 22.41 -8.46
N CYS A 80 -15.96 21.86 -7.58
CA CYS A 80 -16.43 20.48 -7.63
C CYS A 80 -17.85 20.37 -7.07
N GLU A 81 -18.65 19.45 -7.60
CA GLU A 81 -19.98 19.14 -7.11
C GLU A 81 -20.02 17.70 -6.59
N THR A 82 -20.53 17.53 -5.37
CA THR A 82 -20.84 16.23 -4.80
C THR A 82 -22.33 15.95 -4.94
N GLY A 83 -22.68 14.76 -5.40
CA GLY A 83 -24.02 14.20 -5.33
C GLY A 83 -24.42 13.84 -3.89
N PRO A 84 -25.65 13.36 -3.68
CA PRO A 84 -26.09 12.88 -2.38
C PRO A 84 -25.37 11.58 -2.02
N SER A 85 -25.26 11.28 -0.73
CA SER A 85 -24.52 10.12 -0.22
C SER A 85 -24.91 8.82 -0.93
N ASN A 86 -23.90 8.11 -1.45
CA ASN A 86 -24.10 6.90 -2.23
C ASN A 86 -22.96 5.91 -1.97
N SER A 87 -23.28 4.76 -1.37
CA SER A 87 -22.27 3.72 -1.07
C SER A 87 -21.85 2.87 -2.27
N THR A 88 -22.31 3.19 -3.47
CA THR A 88 -22.05 2.40 -4.69
C THR A 88 -21.20 3.13 -5.73
N THR A 89 -21.10 4.45 -5.62
CA THR A 89 -20.28 5.30 -6.50
C THR A 89 -19.43 6.25 -5.66
N THR A 90 -18.58 7.05 -6.29
CA THR A 90 -17.79 8.10 -5.64
C THR A 90 -18.34 9.49 -5.95
N ASP A 91 -19.59 9.59 -6.42
CA ASP A 91 -20.19 10.85 -6.83
C ASP A 91 -20.45 11.77 -5.65
N ASP A 92 -20.50 11.22 -4.43
CA ASP A 92 -20.64 11.97 -3.18
C ASP A 92 -19.30 12.51 -2.65
N GLU A 93 -18.22 12.45 -3.43
CA GLU A 93 -16.88 12.88 -3.05
C GLU A 93 -16.35 14.01 -3.94
N CYS A 94 -15.65 14.98 -3.33
CA CYS A 94 -14.81 15.94 -4.05
C CYS A 94 -13.37 15.82 -3.59
N ARG A 95 -12.45 15.68 -4.55
CA ARG A 95 -11.02 15.49 -4.30
C ARG A 95 -10.22 16.64 -4.89
N VAL A 96 -9.25 17.15 -4.14
CA VAL A 96 -8.28 18.13 -4.63
C VAL A 96 -6.89 17.73 -4.16
N TRP A 97 -5.99 17.55 -5.13
CA TRP A 97 -4.58 17.34 -4.85
C TRP A 97 -3.88 18.70 -4.80
N LEU A 98 -3.20 18.97 -3.69
CA LEU A 98 -2.46 20.21 -3.45
C LEU A 98 -1.09 20.15 -4.13
N ASP A 99 -1.10 20.01 -5.46
CA ASP A 99 0.09 19.90 -6.29
C ASP A 99 1.08 21.06 -6.01
N PRO A 100 2.32 20.76 -5.57
CA PRO A 100 3.35 21.76 -5.31
C PRO A 100 3.67 22.67 -6.51
N ALA A 101 3.36 22.25 -7.75
CA ALA A 101 3.53 23.06 -8.94
C ALA A 101 2.53 24.24 -9.02
N TYR A 102 1.36 24.11 -8.38
CA TYR A 102 0.28 25.09 -8.48
C TYR A 102 0.00 25.80 -7.16
N TYR A 103 0.04 25.09 -6.02
CA TYR A 103 -0.35 25.64 -4.72
C TYR A 103 0.85 26.19 -3.97
N LYS A 104 0.68 27.30 -3.26
CA LYS A 104 1.66 27.88 -2.31
C LYS A 104 1.27 27.57 -0.87
N PRO A 105 2.20 27.62 0.09
CA PRO A 105 1.86 27.65 1.51
C PRO A 105 1.00 28.88 1.79
N THR A 106 -0.26 28.66 2.17
CA THR A 106 -1.26 29.70 2.37
C THR A 106 -2.46 29.14 3.11
N ILE A 107 -3.42 30.00 3.42
CA ILE A 107 -4.71 29.62 3.94
C ILE A 107 -5.69 29.54 2.75
N LEU A 108 -6.41 28.43 2.65
CA LEU A 108 -7.35 28.14 1.59
C LEU A 108 -8.77 28.10 2.19
N ASP A 109 -9.60 29.04 1.76
CA ASP A 109 -10.99 29.18 2.18
C ASP A 109 -11.91 28.43 1.21
N ILE A 110 -12.33 27.24 1.61
CA ILE A 110 -13.21 26.39 0.80
C ILE A 110 -14.65 26.75 1.13
N HIS A 111 -15.35 27.31 0.15
CA HIS A 111 -16.76 27.65 0.24
C HIS A 111 -17.61 26.45 -0.17
N ILE A 112 -18.54 26.07 0.70
CA ILE A 112 -19.48 24.97 0.47
C ILE A 112 -20.87 25.57 0.33
N PHE A 113 -21.48 25.35 -0.83
CA PHE A 113 -22.79 25.84 -1.19
C PHE A 113 -23.83 24.72 -1.09
N ASN A 114 -25.04 25.12 -0.73
CA ASN A 114 -26.21 24.27 -0.73
C ASN A 114 -27.31 25.01 -1.52
N ASN A 115 -27.72 24.44 -2.66
CA ASN A 115 -28.73 25.01 -3.55
C ASN A 115 -28.45 26.47 -3.94
N GLY A 116 -27.18 26.78 -4.26
CA GLY A 116 -26.72 28.11 -4.68
C GLY A 116 -26.47 29.13 -3.56
N SER A 117 -26.80 28.80 -2.30
CA SER A 117 -26.50 29.66 -1.14
C SER A 117 -25.25 29.16 -0.40
N LEU A 118 -24.40 30.08 0.07
CA LEU A 118 -23.25 29.74 0.91
C LEU A 118 -23.76 29.11 2.20
N TRP A 119 -23.32 27.88 2.48
CA TRP A 119 -23.75 27.13 3.65
C TRP A 119 -22.65 27.06 4.72
N HIS A 120 -21.39 26.86 4.33
CA HIS A 120 -20.26 26.76 5.26
C HIS A 120 -18.95 27.14 4.56
N THR A 121 -18.00 27.63 5.34
CA THR A 121 -16.61 27.82 4.91
C THR A 121 -15.71 26.90 5.72
N VAL A 122 -14.81 26.17 5.06
CA VAL A 122 -13.79 25.33 5.71
C VAL A 122 -12.43 25.99 5.49
N ASN A 123 -11.66 26.13 6.56
CA ASN A 123 -10.36 26.79 6.51
C ASN A 123 -9.23 25.75 6.52
N VAL A 124 -8.42 25.73 5.45
CA VAL A 124 -7.31 24.78 5.33
C VAL A 124 -5.99 25.53 5.24
N THR A 125 -5.14 25.37 6.24
CA THR A 125 -3.77 25.91 6.21
C THR A 125 -2.87 24.92 5.49
N ILE A 126 -2.32 25.32 4.34
CA ILE A 126 -1.33 24.58 3.57
C ILE A 126 0.07 24.96 4.04
N LEU A 127 0.84 23.99 4.52
CA LEU A 127 2.24 24.14 4.89
C LEU A 127 3.16 23.73 3.76
N PHE A 128 4.35 24.34 3.72
CA PHE A 128 5.40 23.92 2.79
C PHE A 128 5.83 22.49 3.10
N ASP A 129 5.95 21.69 2.06
CA ASP A 129 6.45 20.33 2.18
C ASP A 129 7.97 20.30 2.06
N ASN A 130 8.65 20.38 3.22
CA ASN A 130 10.11 20.41 3.30
C ASN A 130 10.75 19.03 3.44
N HIS A 131 10.02 17.96 3.11
CA HIS A 131 10.63 16.64 3.15
C HIS A 131 11.55 16.43 1.93
N THR A 132 12.70 15.78 2.17
CA THR A 132 13.54 15.26 1.10
C THR A 132 13.09 13.84 0.80
N GLU A 133 12.40 13.64 -0.33
CA GLU A 133 12.10 12.30 -0.80
C GLU A 133 13.40 11.63 -1.22
N SER A 134 13.88 10.72 -0.38
CA SER A 134 14.92 9.78 -0.79
C SER A 134 14.20 8.64 -1.50
N GLY A 135 14.10 8.77 -2.83
CA GLY A 135 13.71 7.66 -3.68
C GLY A 135 14.63 6.44 -3.42
N PRO A 136 14.32 5.28 -3.99
CA PRO A 136 15.25 4.15 -3.94
C PRO A 136 16.63 4.62 -4.41
N PRO A 137 17.74 4.10 -3.82
CA PRO A 137 19.09 4.49 -4.22
C PRO A 137 19.26 4.45 -5.74
N ASP A 138 20.06 5.34 -6.31
CA ASP A 138 20.41 5.29 -7.74
C ASP A 138 20.89 3.87 -8.08
N GLY A 139 20.17 3.20 -8.99
CA GLY A 139 20.36 1.78 -9.30
C GLY A 139 19.29 0.82 -8.75
N GLY A 140 18.30 1.33 -8.02
CA GLY A 140 17.17 0.56 -7.51
C GLY A 140 17.53 -0.33 -6.30
N PHE A 141 16.51 -0.91 -5.68
CA PHE A 141 16.69 -1.92 -4.64
C PHE A 141 16.64 -3.32 -5.29
N THR A 142 17.78 -3.98 -5.41
CA THR A 142 17.84 -5.38 -5.85
C THR A 142 17.55 -6.28 -4.67
N LEU A 143 16.30 -6.76 -4.57
CA LEU A 143 16.01 -7.92 -3.74
C LEU A 143 16.86 -9.11 -4.23
N PRO A 144 17.39 -9.97 -3.35
CA PRO A 144 17.96 -11.24 -3.77
C PRO A 144 16.87 -12.05 -4.50
N GLY A 145 16.88 -12.03 -5.84
CA GLY A 145 15.87 -12.64 -6.71
C GLY A 145 15.07 -11.70 -7.62
N GLY A 146 15.21 -10.37 -7.51
CA GLY A 146 14.39 -9.38 -8.21
C GLY A 146 14.82 -8.99 -9.64
N GLY A 147 15.58 -9.85 -10.34
CA GLY A 147 16.15 -9.55 -11.66
C GLY A 147 15.38 -10.11 -12.86
N GLN A 148 14.20 -10.68 -12.69
CA GLN A 148 13.40 -11.21 -13.81
C GLN A 148 12.36 -10.19 -14.25
N GLU A 149 12.63 -9.53 -15.38
CA GLU A 149 11.55 -9.02 -16.23
C GLU A 149 10.64 -10.19 -16.66
N PRO A 150 9.32 -10.00 -16.82
CA PRO A 150 8.45 -11.02 -17.36
C PRO A 150 8.86 -11.28 -18.81
N SER A 151 9.53 -12.39 -19.08
CA SER A 151 9.82 -12.81 -20.45
C SER A 151 8.50 -13.17 -21.14
N GLU A 152 8.23 -12.51 -22.26
CA GLU A 152 7.16 -12.94 -23.18
C GLU A 152 7.30 -14.43 -23.49
N SER A 153 6.15 -15.09 -23.53
CA SER A 153 5.98 -16.53 -23.71
C SER A 153 6.82 -17.09 -24.86
N SER A 154 7.74 -18.00 -24.53
CA SER A 154 8.09 -19.11 -25.40
C SER A 154 8.48 -20.28 -24.52
N ASP A 155 7.99 -21.46 -24.90
CA ASP A 155 7.95 -22.68 -24.11
C ASP A 155 9.31 -23.10 -23.56
N GLU A 156 9.57 -22.84 -22.27
CA GLU A 156 10.65 -23.49 -21.54
C GLU A 156 10.09 -24.18 -20.29
N ILE A 157 10.39 -25.48 -20.20
CA ILE A 157 9.85 -26.41 -19.20
C ILE A 157 10.18 -25.89 -17.80
N GLU A 158 9.12 -25.41 -17.15
CA GLU A 158 9.14 -24.70 -15.89
C GLU A 158 9.73 -25.56 -14.75
N LEU A 159 10.77 -25.06 -14.09
CA LEU A 159 11.38 -25.67 -12.90
C LEU A 159 10.36 -25.96 -11.78
N GLN A 160 9.24 -25.23 -11.73
CA GLN A 160 8.11 -25.54 -10.85
C GLN A 160 7.53 -26.93 -11.12
N ASN A 161 7.47 -27.34 -12.40
CA ASN A 161 7.03 -28.65 -12.80
C ASN A 161 8.02 -29.73 -12.33
N ILE A 162 9.32 -29.44 -12.32
CA ILE A 162 10.36 -30.36 -11.79
C ILE A 162 10.22 -30.54 -10.27
N PHE A 163 9.98 -29.47 -9.51
CA PHE A 163 9.76 -29.59 -8.06
C PHE A 163 8.45 -30.31 -7.73
N LEU A 164 7.37 -30.05 -8.48
CA LEU A 164 6.11 -30.77 -8.31
C LEU A 164 6.24 -32.26 -8.65
N ILE A 165 6.90 -32.59 -9.77
CA ILE A 165 7.17 -33.97 -10.18
C ILE A 165 8.07 -34.66 -9.14
N GLY A 166 9.09 -33.97 -8.64
CA GLY A 166 9.95 -34.47 -7.57
C GLY A 166 9.19 -34.76 -6.28
N ALA A 167 8.28 -33.88 -5.89
CA ALA A 167 7.43 -34.08 -4.72
C ALA A 167 6.51 -35.30 -4.89
N ILE A 168 5.86 -35.45 -6.05
CA ILE A 168 4.97 -36.58 -6.35
C ILE A 168 5.74 -37.91 -6.31
N ILE A 169 6.94 -37.98 -6.90
CA ILE A 169 7.77 -39.20 -6.87
C ILE A 169 8.17 -39.54 -5.43
N SER A 170 8.50 -38.55 -4.60
CA SER A 170 8.86 -38.79 -3.20
C SER A 170 7.73 -39.43 -2.39
N PHE A 171 6.48 -38.98 -2.60
CA PHE A 171 5.32 -39.58 -1.92
C PHE A 171 5.04 -41.01 -2.39
N VAL A 172 5.23 -41.30 -3.68
CA VAL A 172 5.07 -42.66 -4.22
C VAL A 172 6.12 -43.62 -3.64
N VAL A 173 7.38 -43.19 -3.55
CA VAL A 173 8.45 -44.01 -2.96
C VAL A 173 8.20 -44.30 -1.48
N VAL A 174 7.70 -43.32 -0.71
CA VAL A 174 7.32 -43.54 0.70
C VAL A 174 6.15 -44.51 0.82
N ALA A 175 5.14 -44.41 -0.05
CA ALA A 175 4.02 -45.36 -0.06
C ALA A 175 4.48 -46.79 -0.40
N CYS A 176 5.32 -46.96 -1.42
CA CYS A 176 5.84 -48.28 -1.80
C CYS A 176 6.72 -48.90 -0.70
N THR A 177 7.59 -48.11 -0.07
CA THR A 177 8.43 -48.60 1.04
C THR A 177 7.60 -48.98 2.26
N TRP A 178 6.51 -48.25 2.56
CA TRP A 178 5.57 -48.61 3.63
C TRP A 178 4.83 -49.91 3.33
N ILE A 179 4.32 -50.10 2.11
CA ILE A 179 3.63 -51.33 1.68
C ILE A 179 4.60 -52.52 1.75
N MET A 180 5.81 -52.40 1.20
CA MET A 180 6.82 -53.46 1.28
C MET A 180 7.18 -53.81 2.72
N ARG A 181 7.36 -52.80 3.58
CA ARG A 181 7.63 -53.02 5.01
C ARG A 181 6.47 -53.70 5.73
N ASN A 182 5.22 -53.40 5.36
CA ASN A 182 4.07 -54.03 5.98
C ASN A 182 3.87 -55.48 5.49
N ASN A 183 4.07 -55.77 4.21
CA ASN A 183 4.03 -57.14 3.68
C ASN A 183 5.17 -58.01 4.23
N VAL A 184 6.40 -57.50 4.36
CA VAL A 184 7.52 -58.22 4.99
C VAL A 184 7.23 -58.51 6.47
N ARG A 185 6.52 -57.61 7.16
CA ARG A 185 6.08 -57.82 8.55
C ARG A 185 4.98 -58.87 8.65
N GLU A 186 4.14 -59.01 7.63
CA GLU A 186 3.09 -60.02 7.57
C GLU A 186 3.68 -61.42 7.29
N ASP A 187 4.63 -61.52 6.36
CA ASP A 187 5.36 -62.77 6.08
C ASP A 187 6.17 -63.27 7.27
N SER A 188 6.89 -62.37 7.98
CA SER A 188 7.66 -62.76 9.18
C SER A 188 6.78 -63.21 10.35
N ASN A 189 5.57 -62.66 10.49
CA ASN A 189 4.60 -63.10 11.49
C ASN A 189 3.94 -64.45 11.12
N ASN A 190 3.82 -64.78 9.83
CA ASN A 190 3.31 -66.07 9.37
C ASN A 190 4.35 -67.19 9.51
N ILE A 191 5.63 -66.91 9.22
CA ILE A 191 6.74 -67.86 9.44
C ILE A 191 6.91 -68.22 10.92
N ALA A 192 6.68 -67.26 11.83
CA ALA A 192 6.75 -67.50 13.27
C ALA A 192 5.59 -68.39 13.80
N LYS A 193 4.50 -68.58 13.04
CA LYS A 193 3.35 -69.40 13.43
C LYS A 193 3.35 -70.83 12.88
N GLU A 194 4.18 -71.14 11.89
CA GLU A 194 4.35 -72.53 11.40
C GLU A 194 5.47 -73.30 12.13
N GLY A 195 6.17 -72.65 13.06
CA GLY A 195 7.26 -73.23 13.84
C GLY A 195 6.90 -73.67 15.27
N GLU A 196 5.61 -73.73 15.63
CA GLU A 196 5.11 -74.24 16.92
C GLU A 196 4.29 -75.52 16.72
#